data_AF-A0A9D5ILA0-F1
#
_entry.id   AF-A0A9D5ILA0-F1
#
_cell.length_a   1.000
_cell.length_b   1.000
_cell.length_c   1.000
_cell.angle_alpha   90.00
_cell.angle_beta   90.00
_cell.angle_gamma   90.00
#
_symmetry.space_group_name_H-M   'P 1'
#
loop_
_entity.id
_entity.type
_entity.pdbx_description
1 polymer ?
#
loop_
_entity_poly.entity_id
_entity_poly.type
_entity_poly.pdbx_seq_one_letter_code
_entity_poly.pdbx_strand_id
1 'polypeptide(L)'
;MVANVILAFIKYASVHYRDEKGKPTGEVEEFRAAYGPLMDLYGHIPAAEFGPLAMQAVRQKMIDNDWCRNRVNKQVSRIRRIFKWAASQELVPVELPHGLACVQGLQRGRTTARESDPVLPVDREVVEKTLPFVSRQVRTMVRLQLLTGMRPGEVCGMKWGLIDRTGEMWVYRPVKHKTAHHGKARTIAIGPKAKELLLEYIGDKLPNPGEPIFSPKDAREERYQAMRDARVSKVQPSQANRRKKSPTRAPGTAYTSRAYNFAIYKAAEKAGVPNWSPNRLRHTFGTEVRKAFGLEAAQVLLGHSKADVTQVYAARDLALASKVANEVG
;
A
#
# COMPACT_ATOMS: atom_id res chain seq x y z
N MET A 1 -20.54 8.24 -29.13
CA MET A 1 -19.06 8.08 -29.07
C MET A 1 -18.65 7.33 -27.82
N VAL A 2 -17.62 6.47 -27.89
CA VAL A 2 -16.96 5.86 -26.72
C VAL A 2 -16.45 6.93 -25.76
N ALA A 3 -15.88 8.02 -26.28
CA ALA A 3 -15.45 9.17 -25.47
C ALA A 3 -16.55 9.69 -24.51
N ASN A 4 -17.80 9.76 -24.97
CA ASN A 4 -18.92 10.25 -24.16
C ASN A 4 -19.24 9.30 -23.00
N VAL A 5 -19.20 7.99 -23.24
CA VAL A 5 -19.36 6.97 -22.19
C VAL A 5 -18.24 7.06 -21.16
N ILE A 6 -17.00 7.26 -21.60
CA ILE A 6 -15.84 7.43 -20.72
C ILE A 6 -15.96 8.71 -19.89
N LEU A 7 -16.33 9.84 -20.50
CA LEU A 7 -16.57 11.10 -19.79
C LEU A 7 -17.70 11.00 -18.75
N ALA A 8 -18.81 10.34 -19.09
CA ALA A 8 -19.91 10.09 -18.18
C ALA A 8 -19.47 9.17 -17.02
N PHE A 9 -18.73 8.08 -17.31
CA PHE A 9 -18.20 7.20 -16.27
C PHE A 9 -17.20 7.91 -15.36
N ILE A 10 -16.32 8.80 -15.87
CA ILE A 10 -15.38 9.56 -15.03
C ILE A 10 -16.13 10.44 -14.03
N LYS A 11 -17.21 11.12 -14.46
CA LYS A 11 -18.07 11.91 -13.56
C LYS A 11 -18.64 11.03 -12.45
N TYR A 12 -19.30 9.92 -12.81
CA TYR A 12 -19.82 8.93 -11.86
C TYR A 12 -18.74 8.40 -10.91
N ALA A 13 -17.61 7.95 -11.45
CA ALA A 13 -16.52 7.34 -10.69
C ALA A 13 -15.88 8.32 -9.70
N SER A 14 -15.81 9.60 -10.04
CA SER A 14 -15.34 10.65 -9.14
C SER A 14 -16.26 10.87 -7.94
N VAL A 15 -17.54 10.52 -8.03
CA VAL A 15 -18.52 10.59 -6.94
C VAL A 15 -18.57 9.27 -6.18
N HIS A 16 -18.65 8.15 -6.88
CA HIS A 16 -18.86 6.82 -6.32
C HIS A 16 -17.61 6.24 -5.62
N TYR A 17 -16.43 6.32 -6.22
CA TYR A 17 -15.20 5.71 -5.67
C TYR A 17 -14.48 6.63 -4.68
N ARG A 18 -15.17 6.99 -3.58
CA ARG A 18 -14.62 7.83 -2.50
C ARG A 18 -14.30 7.03 -1.23
N ASP A 19 -13.37 7.54 -0.44
CA ASP A 19 -13.14 7.08 0.93
C ASP A 19 -14.13 7.73 1.91
N GLU A 20 -14.12 7.27 3.16
CA GLU A 20 -14.93 7.80 4.28
C GLU A 20 -14.80 9.33 4.49
N LYS A 21 -13.74 9.96 3.97
CA LYS A 21 -13.51 11.41 4.05
C LYS A 21 -13.96 12.14 2.78
N GLY A 22 -14.71 11.47 1.91
CA GLY A 22 -15.17 12.01 0.64
C GLY A 22 -14.07 12.20 -0.39
N LYS A 23 -12.84 11.68 -0.19
CA LYS A 23 -11.75 11.84 -1.14
C LYS A 23 -11.78 10.73 -2.20
N PRO A 24 -11.57 11.02 -3.50
CA PRO A 24 -11.41 9.98 -4.52
C PRO A 24 -10.32 8.97 -4.16
N THR A 25 -10.67 7.69 -4.26
CA THR A 25 -9.75 6.56 -4.05
C THR A 25 -8.82 6.38 -5.25
N GLY A 26 -7.75 5.60 -5.07
CA GLY A 26 -6.83 5.27 -6.16
C GLY A 26 -7.46 4.50 -7.33
N GLU A 27 -8.66 3.93 -7.16
CA GLU A 27 -9.37 3.24 -8.25
C GLU A 27 -9.78 4.21 -9.37
N VAL A 28 -10.02 5.50 -9.06
CA VAL A 28 -10.31 6.53 -10.08
C VAL A 28 -9.12 6.73 -11.03
N GLU A 29 -7.90 6.82 -10.49
CA GLU A 29 -6.68 6.93 -11.29
C GLU A 29 -6.37 5.65 -12.07
N GLU A 30 -6.72 4.48 -11.52
CA GLU A 30 -6.62 3.21 -12.24
C GLU A 30 -7.60 3.12 -13.42
N PHE A 31 -8.81 3.70 -13.33
CA PHE A 31 -9.68 3.85 -14.50
C PHE A 31 -9.06 4.77 -15.55
N ARG A 32 -8.40 5.87 -15.15
CA ARG A 32 -7.66 6.74 -16.09
C ARG A 32 -6.59 5.97 -16.86
N ALA A 33 -5.81 5.15 -16.16
CA ALA A 33 -4.85 4.26 -16.80
C ALA A 33 -5.53 3.23 -17.71
N ALA A 34 -6.73 2.71 -17.35
CA ALA A 34 -7.44 1.72 -18.14
C ALA A 34 -7.96 2.25 -19.48
N TYR A 35 -8.53 3.46 -19.51
CA TYR A 35 -9.16 3.99 -20.72
C TYR A 35 -8.21 4.68 -21.70
N GLY A 36 -6.95 4.94 -21.35
CA GLY A 36 -5.98 5.57 -22.27
C GLY A 36 -5.90 4.84 -23.62
N PRO A 37 -5.47 3.57 -23.65
CA PRO A 37 -5.41 2.77 -24.88
C PRO A 37 -6.76 2.56 -25.59
N LEU A 38 -7.87 2.69 -24.87
CA LEU A 38 -9.22 2.67 -25.45
C LEU A 38 -9.55 3.97 -26.18
N MET A 39 -9.20 5.11 -25.59
CA MET A 39 -9.39 6.43 -26.19
C MET A 39 -8.50 6.61 -27.41
N ASP A 40 -7.24 6.18 -27.35
CA ASP A 40 -6.25 6.27 -28.44
C ASP A 40 -6.73 5.59 -29.73
N LEU A 41 -7.42 4.43 -29.60
CA LEU A 41 -7.87 3.63 -30.75
C LEU A 41 -9.32 3.89 -31.14
N TYR A 42 -10.23 3.99 -30.15
CA TYR A 42 -11.68 3.89 -30.36
C TYR A 42 -12.48 5.01 -29.70
N GLY A 43 -11.84 6.06 -29.16
CA GLY A 43 -12.56 7.19 -28.55
C GLY A 43 -13.60 7.84 -29.48
N HIS A 44 -13.32 7.83 -30.79
CA HIS A 44 -14.10 8.47 -31.85
C HIS A 44 -15.21 7.61 -32.47
N ILE A 45 -15.35 6.30 -32.15
CA ILE A 45 -16.44 5.48 -32.71
C ILE A 45 -17.71 5.56 -31.85
N PRO A 46 -18.90 5.27 -32.41
CA PRO A 46 -20.11 5.02 -31.64
C PRO A 46 -19.90 3.94 -30.56
N ALA A 47 -20.47 4.15 -29.37
CA ALA A 47 -20.18 3.27 -28.24
C ALA A 47 -20.80 1.87 -28.38
N ALA A 48 -21.89 1.74 -29.14
CA ALA A 48 -22.51 0.47 -29.49
C ALA A 48 -21.65 -0.39 -30.44
N GLU A 49 -20.75 0.22 -31.22
CA GLU A 49 -19.85 -0.47 -32.15
C GLU A 49 -18.58 -1.01 -31.47
N PHE A 50 -18.33 -0.67 -30.20
CA PHE A 50 -17.17 -1.13 -29.45
C PHE A 50 -17.30 -2.61 -29.02
N GLY A 51 -17.23 -3.51 -29.99
CA GLY A 51 -17.40 -4.94 -29.81
C GLY A 51 -16.16 -5.71 -29.28
N PRO A 52 -16.24 -7.05 -29.23
CA PRO A 52 -15.19 -7.91 -28.68
C PRO A 52 -13.84 -7.76 -29.41
N LEU A 53 -13.85 -7.57 -30.73
CA LEU A 53 -12.63 -7.37 -31.53
C LEU A 53 -11.92 -6.05 -31.20
N ALA A 54 -12.67 -4.96 -31.02
CA ALA A 54 -12.11 -3.67 -30.59
C ALA A 54 -11.49 -3.78 -29.19
N MET A 55 -12.13 -4.49 -28.26
CA MET A 55 -11.54 -4.81 -26.95
C MET A 55 -10.26 -5.66 -27.06
N GLN A 56 -10.17 -6.59 -28.02
CA GLN A 56 -8.95 -7.35 -28.27
C GLN A 56 -7.81 -6.47 -28.81
N ALA A 57 -8.11 -5.51 -29.69
CA ALA A 57 -7.13 -4.53 -30.18
C ALA A 57 -6.65 -3.58 -29.07
N VAL A 58 -7.55 -3.10 -28.21
CA VAL A 58 -7.17 -2.33 -27.00
C VAL A 58 -6.27 -3.15 -26.07
N ARG A 59 -6.60 -4.44 -25.88
CA ARG A 59 -5.77 -5.38 -25.11
C ARG A 59 -4.39 -5.59 -25.75
N GLN A 60 -4.30 -5.63 -27.08
CA GLN A 60 -3.01 -5.70 -27.79
C GLN A 60 -2.21 -4.42 -27.61
N LYS A 61 -2.81 -3.24 -27.76
CA LYS A 61 -2.14 -1.95 -27.51
C LYS A 61 -1.59 -1.83 -26.09
N MET A 62 -2.23 -2.44 -25.10
CA MET A 62 -1.67 -2.54 -23.74
C MET A 62 -0.42 -3.43 -23.67
N ILE A 63 -0.34 -4.51 -24.45
CA ILE A 63 0.85 -5.36 -24.57
C ILE A 63 1.97 -4.60 -25.26
N ASP A 64 1.67 -3.91 -26.36
CA ASP A 64 2.64 -3.14 -27.15
C ASP A 64 3.24 -1.97 -26.34
N ASN A 65 2.49 -1.45 -25.36
CA ASN A 65 2.95 -0.47 -24.37
C ASN A 65 3.80 -1.10 -23.22
N ASP A 66 4.27 -2.35 -23.37
CA ASP A 66 5.04 -3.15 -22.40
C ASP A 66 4.37 -3.26 -21.01
N TRP A 67 3.05 -3.51 -21.00
CA TRP A 67 2.33 -3.80 -19.75
C TRP A 67 2.35 -5.29 -19.45
N CYS A 68 2.68 -5.61 -18.19
CA CYS A 68 2.67 -7.00 -17.78
C CYS A 68 1.26 -7.62 -17.80
N ARG A 69 1.18 -8.91 -18.10
CA ARG A 69 -0.07 -9.68 -18.26
C ARG A 69 -1.10 -9.43 -17.15
N ASN A 70 -0.63 -9.39 -15.89
CA ASN A 70 -1.45 -9.13 -14.71
C ASN A 70 -2.03 -7.70 -14.65
N ARG A 71 -1.34 -6.71 -15.22
CA ARG A 71 -1.86 -5.33 -15.38
C ARG A 71 -2.89 -5.28 -16.50
N VAL A 72 -2.59 -5.86 -17.66
CA VAL A 72 -3.51 -5.91 -18.81
C VAL A 72 -4.86 -6.52 -18.41
N ASN A 73 -4.86 -7.69 -17.77
CA ASN A 73 -6.09 -8.35 -17.32
C ASN A 73 -6.92 -7.49 -16.35
N LYS A 74 -6.27 -6.72 -15.45
CA LYS A 74 -6.96 -5.78 -14.54
C LYS A 74 -7.58 -4.62 -15.30
N GLN A 75 -6.88 -4.03 -16.27
CA GLN A 75 -7.43 -2.91 -17.04
C GLN A 75 -8.54 -3.35 -18.00
N VAL A 76 -8.45 -4.52 -18.64
CA VAL A 76 -9.57 -5.14 -19.39
C VAL A 76 -10.79 -5.36 -18.48
N SER A 77 -10.59 -5.85 -17.25
CA SER A 77 -11.66 -5.98 -16.26
C SER A 77 -12.29 -4.63 -15.87
N ARG A 78 -11.51 -3.54 -15.85
CA ARG A 78 -12.02 -2.18 -15.60
C ARG A 78 -12.78 -1.63 -16.80
N ILE A 79 -12.33 -1.82 -18.03
CA ILE A 79 -13.09 -1.45 -19.23
C ILE A 79 -14.43 -2.20 -19.25
N ARG A 80 -14.44 -3.51 -18.99
CA ARG A 80 -15.68 -4.30 -18.82
C ARG A 80 -16.61 -3.72 -17.75
N ARG A 81 -16.08 -3.19 -16.64
CA ARG A 81 -16.86 -2.50 -15.60
C ARG A 81 -17.45 -1.16 -16.08
N ILE A 82 -16.69 -0.38 -16.86
CA ILE A 82 -17.17 0.87 -17.46
C ILE A 82 -18.38 0.60 -18.37
N PHE A 83 -18.27 -0.36 -19.29
CA PHE A 83 -19.37 -0.68 -20.20
C PHE A 83 -20.55 -1.36 -19.50
N LYS A 84 -20.33 -2.19 -18.46
CA LYS A 84 -21.41 -2.70 -17.61
C LYS A 84 -22.18 -1.56 -16.92
N TRP A 85 -21.48 -0.55 -16.41
CA TRP A 85 -22.13 0.65 -15.86
C TRP A 85 -22.89 1.43 -16.95
N ALA A 86 -22.30 1.59 -18.14
CA ALA A 86 -22.91 2.31 -19.24
C ALA A 86 -24.25 1.70 -19.69
N ALA A 87 -24.33 0.36 -19.76
CA ALA A 87 -25.57 -0.36 -20.04
C ALA A 87 -26.63 -0.15 -18.94
N SER A 88 -26.23 -0.13 -17.66
CA SER A 88 -27.14 0.21 -16.55
C SER A 88 -27.56 1.68 -16.49
N GLN A 89 -27.10 2.50 -17.44
CA GLN A 89 -27.48 3.90 -17.63
C GLN A 89 -28.03 4.14 -19.04
N GLU A 90 -28.36 3.06 -19.77
CA GLU A 90 -28.93 3.09 -21.13
C GLU A 90 -28.05 3.80 -22.19
N LEU A 91 -26.77 4.00 -21.89
CA LEU A 91 -25.81 4.67 -22.78
C LEU A 91 -25.27 3.76 -23.91
N VAL A 92 -25.48 2.45 -23.78
CA VAL A 92 -25.12 1.39 -24.74
C VAL A 92 -26.12 0.23 -24.63
N PRO A 93 -26.28 -0.62 -25.69
CA PRO A 93 -27.10 -1.82 -25.63
C PRO A 93 -26.71 -2.77 -24.48
N VAL A 94 -27.69 -3.46 -23.90
CA VAL A 94 -27.51 -4.30 -22.70
C VAL A 94 -26.74 -5.60 -22.99
N GLU A 95 -26.66 -5.98 -24.25
CA GLU A 95 -25.89 -7.11 -24.79
C GLU A 95 -24.39 -6.78 -24.90
N LEU A 96 -24.04 -5.50 -25.07
CA LEU A 96 -22.66 -5.08 -25.32
C LEU A 96 -21.69 -5.51 -24.18
N PRO A 97 -22.01 -5.33 -22.88
CA PRO A 97 -21.17 -5.83 -21.79
C PRO A 97 -21.05 -7.36 -21.78
N HIS A 98 -22.04 -8.09 -22.29
CA HIS A 98 -21.98 -9.56 -22.42
C HIS A 98 -21.03 -9.96 -23.56
N GLY A 99 -21.11 -9.32 -24.73
CA GLY A 99 -20.13 -9.53 -25.81
C GLY A 99 -18.70 -9.21 -25.35
N LEU A 100 -18.51 -8.07 -24.68
CA LEU A 100 -17.23 -7.72 -24.05
C LEU A 100 -16.81 -8.71 -22.95
N ALA A 101 -17.76 -9.46 -22.36
CA ALA A 101 -17.45 -10.47 -21.35
C ALA A 101 -16.79 -11.73 -21.93
N CYS A 102 -17.06 -12.04 -23.20
CA CYS A 102 -16.48 -13.17 -23.93
C CYS A 102 -14.96 -13.00 -24.18
N VAL A 103 -14.44 -11.77 -24.13
CA VAL A 103 -12.99 -11.52 -24.26
C VAL A 103 -12.26 -12.05 -23.03
N GLN A 104 -11.66 -13.23 -23.19
CA GLN A 104 -10.92 -13.92 -22.14
C GLN A 104 -9.67 -13.15 -21.69
N GLY A 105 -9.30 -13.34 -20.42
CA GLY A 105 -8.04 -12.83 -19.88
C GLY A 105 -6.83 -13.50 -20.53
N LEU A 106 -5.73 -12.75 -20.65
CA LEU A 106 -4.45 -13.29 -21.13
C LEU A 106 -3.96 -14.40 -20.19
N GLN A 107 -3.67 -15.56 -20.77
CA GLN A 107 -3.19 -16.76 -20.07
C GLN A 107 -1.65 -16.76 -19.99
N ARG A 108 -1.10 -17.33 -18.90
CA ARG A 108 0.35 -17.32 -18.65
C ARG A 108 1.10 -18.07 -19.75
N GLY A 109 2.15 -17.46 -20.30
CA GLY A 109 3.00 -18.09 -21.32
C GLY A 109 2.31 -18.43 -22.65
N ARG A 110 1.14 -17.85 -22.93
CA ARG A 110 0.38 -18.04 -24.18
C ARG A 110 0.25 -16.77 -25.02
N THR A 111 0.92 -15.69 -24.61
CA THR A 111 0.86 -14.36 -25.25
C THR A 111 2.19 -13.65 -25.12
N THR A 112 2.45 -12.63 -25.95
CA THR A 112 3.67 -11.80 -25.92
C THR A 112 3.72 -10.80 -24.75
N ALA A 113 2.73 -10.81 -23.87
CA ALA A 113 2.65 -9.91 -22.73
C ALA A 113 3.70 -10.26 -21.68
N ARG A 114 4.51 -9.27 -21.26
CA ARG A 114 5.54 -9.44 -20.23
C ARG A 114 4.95 -10.10 -18.98
N GLU A 115 5.55 -11.18 -18.48
CA GLU A 115 5.17 -11.70 -17.16
C GLU A 115 5.72 -10.78 -16.05
N SER A 116 5.12 -10.86 -14.87
CA SER A 116 5.60 -10.13 -13.69
C SER A 116 6.02 -11.14 -12.63
N ASP A 117 7.24 -11.02 -12.13
CA ASP A 117 7.73 -11.91 -11.07
C ASP A 117 6.90 -11.78 -9.78
N PRO A 118 6.77 -12.88 -9.01
CA PRO A 118 6.21 -12.82 -7.66
C PRO A 118 7.00 -11.87 -6.75
N VAL A 119 6.30 -11.16 -5.86
CA VAL A 119 6.97 -10.34 -4.83
C VAL A 119 7.52 -11.27 -3.75
N LEU A 120 8.83 -11.50 -3.80
CA LEU A 120 9.55 -12.36 -2.85
C LEU A 120 9.85 -11.65 -1.51
N PRO A 121 10.10 -12.40 -0.42
CA PRO A 121 10.77 -11.89 0.78
C PRO A 121 12.01 -11.05 0.46
N VAL A 122 12.35 -10.10 1.33
CA VAL A 122 13.64 -9.40 1.30
C VAL A 122 14.58 -10.03 2.34
N ASP A 123 15.85 -10.18 1.99
CA ASP A 123 16.87 -10.70 2.90
C ASP A 123 17.12 -9.71 4.07
N ARG A 124 17.34 -10.24 5.28
CA ARG A 124 17.66 -9.42 6.46
C ARG A 124 18.97 -8.65 6.30
N GLU A 125 19.98 -9.21 5.64
CA GLU A 125 21.26 -8.55 5.40
C GLU A 125 21.09 -7.31 4.51
N VAL A 126 20.27 -7.42 3.45
CA VAL A 126 19.91 -6.29 2.58
C VAL A 126 19.15 -5.20 3.35
N VAL A 127 18.26 -5.60 4.28
CA VAL A 127 17.55 -4.64 5.13
C VAL A 127 18.51 -3.94 6.08
N GLU A 128 19.32 -4.66 6.86
CA GLU A 128 20.25 -4.05 7.82
C GLU A 128 21.29 -3.15 7.13
N LYS A 129 21.82 -3.52 5.96
CA LYS A 129 22.67 -2.63 5.13
C LYS A 129 21.95 -1.35 4.68
N THR A 130 20.63 -1.36 4.57
CA THR A 130 19.81 -0.17 4.23
C THR A 130 19.57 0.75 5.44
N LEU A 131 19.51 0.20 6.66
CA LEU A 131 19.09 0.93 7.87
C LEU A 131 19.97 2.12 8.32
N PRO A 132 21.30 2.17 8.06
CA PRO A 132 22.13 3.35 8.32
C PRO A 132 21.68 4.60 7.55
N PHE A 133 21.05 4.44 6.39
CA PHE A 133 20.77 5.53 5.45
C PHE A 133 19.34 6.10 5.54
N VAL A 134 18.50 5.55 6.42
CA VAL A 134 17.16 6.07 6.73
C VAL A 134 17.14 6.85 8.06
N SER A 135 16.11 7.67 8.27
CA SER A 135 15.90 8.36 9.56
C SER A 135 15.50 7.38 10.67
N ARG A 136 15.64 7.79 11.95
CA ARG A 136 15.26 6.99 13.13
C ARG A 136 13.83 6.45 13.03
N GLN A 137 12.88 7.30 12.63
CA GLN A 137 11.47 6.94 12.41
C GLN A 137 11.34 5.79 11.41
N VAL A 138 11.94 5.94 10.21
CA VAL A 138 11.86 4.94 9.14
C VAL A 138 12.57 3.65 9.53
N ARG A 139 13.68 3.74 10.29
CA ARG A 139 14.40 2.58 10.86
C ARG A 139 13.49 1.78 11.81
N THR A 140 12.85 2.45 12.77
CA THR A 140 11.89 1.84 13.69
C THR A 140 10.70 1.25 12.94
N MET A 141 10.14 1.93 11.94
CA MET A 141 9.05 1.41 11.11
C MET A 141 9.42 0.14 10.33
N VAL A 142 10.66 0.03 9.83
CA VAL A 142 11.16 -1.20 9.17
C VAL A 142 11.27 -2.34 10.17
N ARG A 143 11.97 -2.13 11.29
CA ARG A 143 12.16 -3.16 12.32
C ARG A 143 10.82 -3.63 12.89
N LEU A 144 9.89 -2.72 13.18
CA LEU A 144 8.57 -3.05 13.70
C LEU A 144 7.74 -3.90 12.74
N GLN A 145 7.84 -3.70 11.41
CA GLN A 145 7.20 -4.59 10.43
C GLN A 145 7.86 -5.96 10.32
N LEU A 146 9.17 -6.07 10.54
CA LEU A 146 9.86 -7.37 10.59
C LEU A 146 9.47 -8.18 11.84
N LEU A 147 9.09 -7.53 12.94
CA LEU A 147 8.66 -8.20 14.17
C LEU A 147 7.15 -8.52 14.19
N THR A 148 6.31 -7.76 13.49
CA THR A 148 4.84 -7.88 13.57
C THR A 148 4.15 -8.31 12.27
N GLY A 149 4.86 -8.29 11.14
CA GLY A 149 4.28 -8.55 9.82
C GLY A 149 3.20 -7.58 9.36
N MET A 150 3.03 -6.42 10.02
CA MET A 150 2.00 -5.45 9.65
C MET A 150 2.21 -4.89 8.23
N ARG A 151 1.16 -4.35 7.60
CA ARG A 151 1.27 -3.74 6.26
C ARG A 151 1.94 -2.37 6.34
N PRO A 152 2.57 -1.89 5.25
CA PRO A 152 3.17 -0.55 5.22
C PRO A 152 2.20 0.59 5.58
N GLY A 153 0.92 0.46 5.23
CA GLY A 153 -0.12 1.42 5.61
C GLY A 153 -0.53 1.35 7.08
N GLU A 154 -0.43 0.16 7.70
CA GLU A 154 -0.77 -0.05 9.11
C GLU A 154 0.30 0.60 10.00
N VAL A 155 1.60 0.44 9.68
CA VAL A 155 2.68 1.14 10.41
C VAL A 155 2.67 2.66 10.18
N CYS A 156 2.38 3.11 8.95
CA CYS A 156 2.34 4.54 8.62
C CYS A 156 1.20 5.29 9.34
N GLY A 157 0.10 4.58 9.62
CA GLY A 157 -1.07 5.10 10.33
C GLY A 157 -1.10 4.76 11.82
N MET A 158 -0.01 4.22 12.37
CA MET A 158 0.06 3.80 13.77
C MET A 158 0.00 5.00 14.70
N LYS A 159 -0.92 4.95 15.68
CA LYS A 159 -1.13 5.98 16.70
C LYS A 159 -1.03 5.38 18.09
N TRP A 160 -0.51 6.14 19.04
CA TRP A 160 -0.31 5.65 20.40
C TRP A 160 -1.62 5.28 21.11
N GLY A 161 -2.69 6.07 20.90
CA GLY A 161 -4.02 5.80 21.45
C GLY A 161 -4.79 4.63 20.82
N LEU A 162 -4.22 3.96 19.81
CA LEU A 162 -4.78 2.74 19.19
C LEU A 162 -4.08 1.46 19.65
N ILE A 163 -3.10 1.58 20.56
CA ILE A 163 -2.42 0.45 21.20
C ILE A 163 -3.05 0.24 22.57
N ASP A 164 -3.67 -0.92 22.72
CA ASP A 164 -4.07 -1.47 24.01
C ASP A 164 -2.84 -2.09 24.67
N ARG A 165 -2.54 -1.60 25.89
CA ARG A 165 -1.28 -1.82 26.60
C ARG A 165 -1.51 -2.48 27.97
N THR A 166 -2.73 -2.99 28.19
CA THR A 166 -3.21 -3.50 29.48
C THR A 166 -2.71 -4.92 29.78
N GLY A 167 -2.51 -5.75 28.75
CA GLY A 167 -1.94 -7.10 28.87
C GLY A 167 -0.42 -7.13 28.73
N GLU A 168 0.16 -8.31 29.00
CA GLU A 168 1.58 -8.60 28.80
C GLU A 168 2.03 -8.31 27.37
N MET A 169 1.24 -8.81 26.40
CA MET A 169 1.33 -8.52 24.98
C MET A 169 0.50 -7.28 24.65
N TRP A 170 1.09 -6.35 23.90
CA TRP A 170 0.39 -5.14 23.45
C TRP A 170 -0.40 -5.42 22.17
N VAL A 171 -1.56 -4.78 22.02
CA VAL A 171 -2.51 -5.08 20.94
C VAL A 171 -2.84 -3.80 20.15
N TYR A 172 -2.35 -3.72 18.91
CA TYR A 172 -2.66 -2.60 18.01
C TYR A 172 -3.86 -2.92 17.11
N ARG A 173 -4.85 -2.02 17.10
CA ARG A 173 -6.08 -2.14 16.30
C ARG A 173 -6.15 -1.00 15.26
N PRO A 174 -5.57 -1.15 14.06
CA PRO A 174 -5.61 -0.12 13.02
C PRO A 174 -7.03 0.16 12.52
N VAL A 175 -7.51 1.40 12.67
CA VAL A 175 -8.82 1.88 12.17
C VAL A 175 -8.95 1.73 10.65
N LYS A 176 -7.84 1.82 9.89
CA LYS A 176 -7.84 1.71 8.43
C LYS A 176 -6.91 0.59 7.96
N HIS A 177 -7.49 -0.40 7.29
CA HIS A 177 -6.75 -1.47 6.60
C HIS A 177 -7.48 -1.89 5.33
N LYS A 178 -6.78 -2.62 4.44
CA LYS A 178 -7.25 -2.95 3.07
C LYS A 178 -8.67 -3.58 3.02
N THR A 179 -9.05 -4.30 4.07
CA THR A 179 -10.30 -5.07 4.17
C THR A 179 -11.33 -4.47 5.14
N ALA A 180 -11.11 -3.24 5.63
CA ALA A 180 -12.04 -2.59 6.56
C ALA A 180 -13.44 -2.41 5.96
N HIS A 181 -13.51 -2.04 4.67
CA HIS A 181 -14.77 -1.96 3.90
C HIS A 181 -15.49 -3.31 3.68
N HIS A 182 -14.90 -4.43 4.11
CA HIS A 182 -15.55 -5.75 4.17
C HIS A 182 -15.99 -6.11 5.60
N GLY A 183 -16.09 -5.14 6.52
CA GLY A 183 -16.57 -5.32 7.90
C GLY A 183 -15.64 -6.16 8.79
N LYS A 184 -14.42 -6.45 8.35
CA LYS A 184 -13.46 -7.27 9.11
C LYS A 184 -12.63 -6.36 10.02
N ALA A 185 -12.45 -6.76 11.28
CA ALA A 185 -11.47 -6.13 12.15
C ALA A 185 -10.03 -6.54 11.77
N ARG A 186 -9.05 -5.71 12.12
CA ARG A 186 -7.62 -6.05 12.07
C ARG A 186 -7.03 -5.86 13.46
N THR A 187 -6.43 -6.93 13.97
CA THR A 187 -5.64 -6.93 15.19
C THR A 187 -4.20 -7.27 14.86
N ILE A 188 -3.25 -6.63 15.53
CA ILE A 188 -1.81 -6.88 15.38
C ILE A 188 -1.23 -7.03 16.79
N ALA A 189 -0.65 -8.20 17.05
CA ALA A 189 0.13 -8.47 18.25
C ALA A 189 1.45 -7.68 18.22
N ILE A 190 1.83 -7.11 19.35
CA ILE A 190 3.11 -6.44 19.59
C ILE A 190 3.76 -7.19 20.76
N GLY A 191 4.71 -8.06 20.41
CA GLY A 191 5.48 -8.85 21.37
C GLY A 191 6.53 -8.02 22.15
N PRO A 192 7.33 -8.68 23.00
CA PRO A 192 8.31 -8.02 23.87
C PRO A 192 9.33 -7.14 23.15
N LYS A 193 9.96 -7.60 22.06
CA LYS A 193 10.96 -6.83 21.29
C LYS A 193 10.29 -5.72 20.50
N ALA A 194 9.09 -5.96 19.98
CA ALA A 194 8.31 -4.92 19.29
C ALA A 194 7.87 -3.80 20.25
N LYS A 195 7.57 -4.14 21.51
CA LYS A 195 7.27 -3.21 22.62
C LYS A 195 8.52 -2.45 23.07
N GLU A 196 9.64 -3.14 23.29
CA GLU A 196 10.94 -2.53 23.62
C GLU A 196 11.37 -1.52 22.56
N LEU A 197 11.34 -1.90 21.27
CA LEU A 197 11.65 -1.03 20.14
C LEU A 197 10.77 0.24 20.07
N LEU A 198 9.49 0.13 20.45
CA LEU A 198 8.58 1.28 20.53
C LEU A 198 8.92 2.18 21.70
N LEU A 199 9.25 1.61 22.87
CA LEU A 199 9.67 2.36 24.06
C LEU A 199 11.01 3.08 23.82
N GLU A 200 12.01 2.41 23.23
CA GLU A 200 13.30 2.99 22.84
C GLU A 200 13.13 4.15 21.85
N TYR A 201 12.19 4.04 20.91
CA TYR A 201 11.88 5.10 19.96
C TYR A 201 11.19 6.31 20.62
N ILE A 202 10.25 6.08 21.54
CA ILE A 202 9.47 7.13 22.22
C ILE A 202 10.29 7.84 23.30
N GLY A 203 11.12 7.11 24.05
CA GLY A 203 11.78 7.63 25.25
C GLY A 203 10.78 8.15 26.27
N ASP A 204 11.11 9.25 26.94
CA ASP A 204 10.25 9.84 27.98
C ASP A 204 9.04 10.62 27.41
N LYS A 205 9.06 10.94 26.11
CA LYS A 205 8.08 11.83 25.49
C LYS A 205 6.97 11.05 24.77
N LEU A 206 5.98 10.61 25.55
CA LEU A 206 4.78 9.94 25.03
C LEU A 206 4.15 10.74 23.85
N PRO A 207 3.88 10.10 22.69
CA PRO A 207 3.20 10.76 21.58
C PRO A 207 1.77 11.13 21.96
N ASN A 208 1.24 12.20 21.35
CA ASN A 208 -0.18 12.51 21.47
C ASN A 208 -1.01 11.29 21.01
N PRO A 209 -1.95 10.74 21.83
CA PRO A 209 -2.71 9.55 21.50
C PRO A 209 -3.45 9.61 20.15
N GLY A 210 -3.86 10.83 19.74
CA GLY A 210 -4.56 11.08 18.49
C GLY A 210 -3.65 11.27 17.27
N GLU A 211 -2.34 11.36 17.44
CA GLU A 211 -1.37 11.63 16.36
C GLU A 211 -0.59 10.36 15.94
N PRO A 212 0.00 10.35 14.71
CA PRO A 212 0.87 9.26 14.28
C PRO A 212 2.14 9.19 15.13
N ILE A 213 2.58 7.98 15.49
CA ILE A 213 3.85 7.75 16.21
C ILE A 213 5.05 8.12 15.34
N PHE A 214 4.93 7.95 14.02
CA PHE A 214 5.98 8.21 13.04
C PHE A 214 5.60 9.39 12.13
N SER A 215 6.36 10.48 12.26
CA SER A 215 6.08 11.77 11.61
C SER A 215 7.20 12.18 10.63
N PRO A 216 6.91 12.38 9.34
CA PRO A 216 7.86 12.96 8.37
C PRO A 216 8.25 14.41 8.68
N LYS A 217 7.41 15.13 9.44
CA LYS A 217 7.71 16.47 9.93
C LYS A 217 8.82 16.40 10.97
N ASP A 218 8.70 15.49 11.93
CA ASP A 218 9.62 15.40 13.07
C ASP A 218 10.97 14.85 12.60
N ALA A 219 10.95 13.83 11.72
CA ALA A 219 12.14 13.34 11.01
C ALA A 219 12.91 14.43 10.26
N ARG A 220 12.21 15.46 9.75
CA ARG A 220 12.82 16.61 9.07
C ARG A 220 13.41 17.60 10.08
N GLU A 221 12.73 17.87 11.19
CA GLU A 221 13.22 18.75 12.24
C GLU A 221 14.46 18.17 12.93
N GLU A 222 14.44 16.89 13.32
CA GLU A 222 15.60 16.16 13.88
C GLU A 222 16.82 16.26 12.95
N ARG A 223 16.63 15.97 11.65
CA ARG A 223 17.72 16.08 10.66
C ARG A 223 18.26 17.50 10.57
N TYR A 224 17.40 18.51 10.58
CA TYR A 224 17.83 19.91 10.54
C TYR A 224 18.51 20.36 11.83
N GLN A 225 18.14 19.78 12.98
CA GLN A 225 18.83 20.04 14.24
C GLN A 225 20.23 19.43 14.23
N ALA A 226 20.36 18.14 13.89
CA ALA A 226 21.66 17.49 13.74
C ALA A 226 22.59 18.19 12.73
N MET A 227 22.04 18.74 11.63
CA MET A 227 22.81 19.56 10.68
C MET A 227 23.24 20.93 11.20
N ARG A 228 22.58 21.47 12.23
CA ARG A 228 23.01 22.69 12.95
C ARG A 228 24.05 22.35 14.01
N ASP A 229 23.83 21.27 14.76
CA ASP A 229 24.71 20.85 15.85
C ASP A 229 26.09 20.43 15.30
N ALA A 230 26.11 19.76 14.13
CA ALA A 230 27.33 19.40 13.41
C ALA A 230 27.97 20.57 12.60
N ARG A 231 27.44 21.79 12.67
CA ARG A 231 27.96 22.93 11.89
C ARG A 231 29.09 23.65 12.64
N VAL A 232 30.29 23.59 12.08
CA VAL A 232 31.48 24.31 12.59
C VAL A 232 31.44 25.82 12.31
N SER A 233 30.85 26.25 11.18
CA SER A 233 30.83 27.66 10.75
C SER A 233 29.76 28.50 11.46
N LYS A 234 30.12 29.68 11.99
CA LYS A 234 29.14 30.65 12.52
C LYS A 234 28.10 31.05 11.47
N VAL A 235 26.83 31.06 11.86
CA VAL A 235 25.69 31.41 10.98
C VAL A 235 25.31 32.87 11.19
N GLN A 236 25.36 33.67 10.13
CA GLN A 236 24.82 35.03 10.13
C GLN A 236 23.32 35.00 10.54
N PRO A 237 22.82 35.90 11.42
CA PRO A 237 21.44 35.82 11.94
C PRO A 237 20.35 35.73 10.87
N SER A 238 20.50 36.46 9.77
CA SER A 238 19.60 36.43 8.59
C SER A 238 19.55 35.08 7.86
N GLN A 239 20.49 34.17 8.13
CA GLN A 239 20.56 32.82 7.55
C GLN A 239 20.06 31.73 8.52
N ALA A 240 19.78 32.05 9.78
CA ALA A 240 19.35 31.08 10.80
C ALA A 240 18.04 30.37 10.43
N ASN A 241 17.12 31.06 9.74
CA ASN A 241 15.87 30.48 9.25
C ASN A 241 15.46 31.01 7.87
N ARG A 242 16.00 30.39 6.81
CA ARG A 242 15.62 30.65 5.40
C ARG A 242 14.39 29.85 4.93
N ARG A 243 13.53 29.36 5.83
CA ARG A 243 12.33 28.62 5.44
C ARG A 243 11.33 29.56 4.78
N LYS A 244 10.84 29.20 3.59
CA LYS A 244 9.70 29.90 2.96
C LYS A 244 8.48 29.77 3.89
N LYS A 245 7.81 30.89 4.19
CA LYS A 245 6.60 30.95 5.04
C LYS A 245 5.48 30.03 4.51
N SER A 246 5.32 29.99 3.19
CA SER A 246 4.36 29.13 2.48
C SER A 246 5.10 28.25 1.46
N PRO A 247 5.62 27.09 1.85
CA PRO A 247 6.33 26.20 0.92
C PRO A 247 5.34 25.41 0.06
N THR A 248 5.61 25.28 -1.24
CA THR A 248 4.79 24.48 -2.18
C THR A 248 4.72 22.98 -1.83
N ARG A 249 5.66 22.48 -1.02
CA ARG A 249 5.67 21.11 -0.48
C ARG A 249 6.14 21.08 0.98
N ALA A 250 5.20 20.88 1.90
CA ALA A 250 5.46 20.62 3.32
C ALA A 250 5.56 19.10 3.60
N PRO A 251 6.25 18.65 4.67
CA PRO A 251 6.13 17.28 5.14
C PRO A 251 4.75 17.08 5.78
N GLY A 252 4.14 15.90 5.57
CA GLY A 252 2.91 15.53 6.28
C GLY A 252 3.19 15.21 7.75
N THR A 253 2.12 15.17 8.56
CA THR A 253 2.16 14.69 9.97
C THR A 253 2.22 13.17 10.07
N ALA A 254 1.76 12.44 9.06
CA ALA A 254 1.88 10.99 8.93
C ALA A 254 2.74 10.61 7.73
N TYR A 255 3.46 9.49 7.81
CA TYR A 255 3.98 8.85 6.61
C TYR A 255 2.82 8.36 5.73
N THR A 256 3.05 8.31 4.42
CA THR A 256 2.23 7.53 3.50
C THR A 256 3.03 6.32 3.04
N SER A 257 2.38 5.22 2.67
CA SER A 257 3.09 4.05 2.13
C SER A 257 4.00 4.39 0.93
N ARG A 258 3.64 5.42 0.14
CA ARG A 258 4.47 5.96 -0.95
C ARG A 258 5.71 6.69 -0.42
N ALA A 259 5.56 7.60 0.55
CA ALA A 259 6.69 8.33 1.15
C ALA A 259 7.65 7.38 1.87
N TYR A 260 7.10 6.39 2.58
CA TYR A 260 7.87 5.37 3.29
C TYR A 260 8.62 4.44 2.31
N ASN A 261 7.97 3.96 1.24
CA ASN A 261 8.63 3.21 0.17
C ASN A 261 9.74 4.03 -0.52
N PHE A 262 9.52 5.32 -0.77
CA PHE A 262 10.52 6.20 -1.37
C PHE A 262 11.74 6.44 -0.45
N ALA A 263 11.53 6.55 0.87
CA ALA A 263 12.61 6.66 1.83
C ALA A 263 13.51 5.40 1.84
N ILE A 264 12.90 4.20 1.78
CA ILE A 264 13.62 2.94 1.65
C ILE A 264 14.37 2.86 0.31
N TYR A 265 13.72 3.21 -0.81
CA TYR A 265 14.34 3.21 -2.14
C TYR A 265 15.62 4.06 -2.17
N LYS A 266 15.55 5.32 -1.74
CA LYS A 266 16.73 6.22 -1.72
C LYS A 266 17.82 5.75 -0.75
N ALA A 267 17.46 5.01 0.30
CA ALA A 267 18.42 4.43 1.24
C ALA A 267 19.10 3.17 0.68
N ALA A 268 18.37 2.29 -0.03
CA ALA A 268 18.91 1.10 -0.67
C ALA A 268 19.89 1.48 -1.80
N GLU A 269 19.52 2.47 -2.62
CA GLU A 269 20.38 3.10 -3.62
C GLU A 269 21.66 3.67 -3.00
N LYS A 270 21.56 4.40 -1.87
CA LYS A 270 22.73 4.94 -1.15
C LYS A 270 23.59 3.86 -0.48
N ALA A 271 22.99 2.73 -0.11
CA ALA A 271 23.69 1.57 0.47
C ALA A 271 24.36 0.67 -0.58
N GLY A 272 24.11 0.89 -1.88
CA GLY A 272 24.60 0.01 -2.94
C GLY A 272 23.96 -1.38 -2.94
N VAL A 273 22.76 -1.54 -2.37
CA VAL A 273 22.05 -2.84 -2.29
C VAL A 273 20.84 -2.90 -3.24
N PRO A 274 20.38 -4.10 -3.64
CA PRO A 274 19.21 -4.25 -4.50
C PRO A 274 17.96 -3.55 -3.94
N ASN A 275 17.25 -2.82 -4.80
CA ASN A 275 16.03 -2.11 -4.42
C ASN A 275 14.96 -3.05 -3.84
N TRP A 276 14.34 -2.63 -2.74
CA TRP A 276 13.27 -3.36 -2.08
C TRP A 276 12.16 -2.42 -1.60
N SER A 277 10.98 -2.98 -1.34
CA SER A 277 9.80 -2.23 -0.88
C SER A 277 9.32 -2.77 0.47
N PRO A 278 8.71 -1.94 1.34
CA PRO A 278 8.40 -2.36 2.71
C PRO A 278 7.38 -3.50 2.80
N ASN A 279 6.55 -3.73 1.76
CA ASN A 279 5.68 -4.90 1.75
C ASN A 279 6.47 -6.23 1.69
N ARG A 280 7.73 -6.24 1.22
CA ARG A 280 8.60 -7.42 1.25
C ARG A 280 8.95 -7.85 2.69
N LEU A 281 9.05 -6.91 3.64
CA LEU A 281 9.29 -7.21 5.07
C LEU A 281 8.23 -8.15 5.63
N ARG A 282 6.97 -7.92 5.25
CA ARG A 282 5.82 -8.76 5.61
C ARG A 282 5.89 -10.16 4.97
N HIS A 283 6.48 -10.29 3.78
CA HIS A 283 6.75 -11.60 3.17
C HIS A 283 7.90 -12.31 3.90
N THR A 284 8.94 -11.60 4.33
CA THR A 284 10.04 -12.12 5.17
C THR A 284 9.51 -12.67 6.50
N PHE A 285 8.83 -11.84 7.29
CA PHE A 285 8.17 -12.26 8.55
C PHE A 285 7.24 -13.46 8.34
N GLY A 286 6.38 -13.43 7.32
CA GLY A 286 5.47 -14.54 7.01
C GLY A 286 6.17 -15.85 6.66
N THR A 287 7.35 -15.78 6.04
CA THR A 287 8.16 -16.95 5.68
C THR A 287 8.87 -17.51 6.92
N GLU A 288 9.43 -16.64 7.76
CA GLU A 288 10.12 -17.02 9.00
C GLU A 288 9.15 -17.61 10.02
N VAL A 289 8.01 -16.97 10.28
CA VAL A 289 6.95 -17.51 11.14
C VAL A 289 6.45 -18.84 10.61
N ARG A 290 6.24 -18.99 9.29
CA ARG A 290 5.81 -20.27 8.72
C ARG A 290 6.86 -21.38 8.92
N LYS A 291 8.14 -21.05 8.82
CA LYS A 291 9.24 -22.00 9.03
C LYS A 291 9.34 -22.47 10.48
N ALA A 292 9.12 -21.58 11.45
CA ALA A 292 9.23 -21.89 12.87
C ALA A 292 7.95 -22.43 13.52
N PHE A 293 6.77 -21.94 13.09
CA PHE A 293 5.48 -22.16 13.77
C PHE A 293 4.36 -22.68 12.85
N GLY A 294 4.67 -23.00 11.60
CA GLY A 294 3.72 -23.55 10.64
C GLY A 294 2.78 -22.51 9.99
N LEU A 295 1.91 -23.02 9.11
CA LEU A 295 1.08 -22.17 8.24
C LEU A 295 -0.01 -21.40 9.01
N GLU A 296 -0.62 -22.01 10.02
CA GLU A 296 -1.71 -21.42 10.82
C GLU A 296 -1.21 -20.16 11.55
N ALA A 297 -0.11 -20.26 12.29
CA ALA A 297 0.53 -19.12 12.97
C ALA A 297 0.85 -17.95 12.01
N ALA A 298 1.39 -18.27 10.82
CA ALA A 298 1.67 -17.28 9.80
C ALA A 298 0.38 -16.63 9.25
N GLN A 299 -0.70 -17.39 9.04
CA GLN A 299 -1.99 -16.83 8.60
C GLN A 299 -2.62 -15.91 9.66
N VAL A 300 -2.56 -16.31 10.93
CA VAL A 300 -3.12 -15.57 12.08
C VAL A 300 -2.42 -14.22 12.26
N LEU A 301 -1.09 -14.19 12.38
CA LEU A 301 -0.33 -12.94 12.55
C LEU A 301 -0.42 -12.05 11.29
N LEU A 302 -0.39 -12.65 10.11
CA LEU A 302 -0.68 -11.94 8.88
C LEU A 302 -2.18 -11.58 8.73
N GLY A 303 -3.07 -12.00 9.62
CA GLY A 303 -4.52 -11.80 9.59
C GLY A 303 -5.09 -11.98 8.19
N HIS A 304 -4.85 -13.17 7.62
CA HIS A 304 -5.43 -13.60 6.36
C HIS A 304 -6.80 -14.21 6.63
N SER A 305 -7.88 -13.56 6.18
CA SER A 305 -9.26 -13.92 6.51
C SER A 305 -9.81 -15.17 5.79
N LYS A 306 -8.92 -16.04 5.34
CA LYS A 306 -9.20 -17.31 4.69
C LYS A 306 -8.07 -18.26 5.06
N ALA A 307 -8.43 -19.39 5.65
CA ALA A 307 -7.82 -20.64 5.26
C ALA A 307 -8.55 -21.28 4.06
N ASP A 308 -9.88 -21.25 3.84
CA ASP A 308 -11.09 -20.79 4.58
C ASP A 308 -11.40 -21.57 5.89
N VAL A 309 -12.35 -21.21 6.77
CA VAL A 309 -13.54 -20.32 6.73
C VAL A 309 -13.40 -19.13 7.73
N THR A 310 -14.40 -18.77 8.56
CA THR A 310 -14.41 -17.62 9.49
C THR A 310 -15.14 -17.90 10.83
N GLN A 311 -14.92 -16.99 11.79
CA GLN A 311 -15.77 -16.59 12.94
C GLN A 311 -15.65 -17.26 14.32
N VAL A 312 -15.27 -18.53 14.50
CA VAL A 312 -14.97 -19.06 15.85
C VAL A 312 -13.53 -18.70 16.32
N TYR A 313 -12.71 -18.17 15.42
CA TYR A 313 -11.27 -18.09 15.60
C TYR A 313 -10.74 -16.93 16.44
N ALA A 314 -11.44 -15.80 16.60
CA ALA A 314 -10.83 -14.57 17.13
C ALA A 314 -10.15 -14.67 18.51
N ALA A 315 -10.67 -15.51 19.43
CA ALA A 315 -10.03 -15.77 20.72
C ALA A 315 -8.83 -16.73 20.61
N ARG A 316 -8.95 -17.77 19.78
CA ARG A 316 -7.90 -18.76 19.49
C ARG A 316 -6.73 -18.14 18.71
N ASP A 317 -7.04 -17.24 17.78
CA ASP A 317 -6.12 -16.39 17.04
C ASP A 317 -5.28 -15.53 18.00
N LEU A 318 -5.91 -14.90 19.00
CA LEU A 318 -5.20 -14.09 19.99
C LEU A 318 -4.29 -14.94 20.89
N ALA A 319 -4.73 -16.12 21.32
CA ALA A 319 -3.92 -17.03 22.12
C ALA A 319 -2.68 -17.54 21.34
N LEU A 320 -2.88 -17.99 20.10
CA LEU A 320 -1.78 -18.44 19.23
C LEU A 320 -0.84 -17.28 18.85
N ALA A 321 -1.40 -16.11 18.52
CA ALA A 321 -0.63 -14.91 18.26
C ALA A 321 0.20 -14.47 19.48
N SER A 322 -0.35 -14.60 20.70
CA SER A 322 0.37 -14.28 21.95
C SER A 322 1.59 -15.16 22.14
N LYS A 323 1.41 -16.48 22.06
CA LYS A 323 2.52 -17.44 22.18
C LYS A 323 3.62 -17.15 21.15
N VAL A 324 3.25 -17.02 19.87
CA VAL A 324 4.24 -16.81 18.80
C VAL A 324 4.88 -15.42 18.88
N ALA A 325 4.15 -14.37 19.26
CA ALA A 325 4.72 -13.03 19.45
C ALA A 325 5.72 -12.98 20.61
N ASN A 326 5.53 -13.78 21.67
CA ASN A 326 6.49 -13.89 22.76
C ASN A 326 7.77 -14.64 22.35
N GLU A 327 7.67 -15.68 21.52
CA GLU A 327 8.83 -16.45 21.03
C GLU A 327 9.61 -15.73 19.91
N VAL A 328 8.92 -15.01 19.01
CA VAL A 328 9.55 -14.17 17.97
C VAL A 328 10.10 -12.87 18.55
N GLY A 329 9.36 -12.23 19.45
CA GLY A 329 9.63 -10.93 20.07
C GLY A 329 8.97 -9.74 19.38
#